data_AF-A0A453IP78-F1
#
_entry.id   AF-A0A453IP78-F1
#
_cell.length_a   1.000
_cell.length_b   1.000
_cell.length_c   1.000
_cell.angle_alpha   90.00
_cell.angle_beta   90.00
_cell.angle_gamma   90.00
#
_symmetry.space_group_name_H-M   'P 1'
#
loop_
_entity.id
_entity.type
_entity.pdbx_description
1 polymer ?
#
loop_
_entity_poly.entity_id
_entity_poly.type
_entity_poly.pdbx_seq_one_letter_code
_entity_poly.pdbx_strand_id
1 'polypeptide(L)'
;QDEKELGENNCCPVHLKPCVPRKEDNYFFALSKYQHKLEELLTSNPNFVRPSHRLHEVEGWIKSGLRDFSISRASVEWGIPVPNDTKQTIYVWFDALLGYLSASLDDGEQASLQQAVDRG
;
A
#
# COMPACT_ATOMS: atom_id res chain seq x y z
N GLN A 1 0.12 3.31 15.15
CA GLN A 1 1.50 3.72 14.81
C GLN A 1 2.41 2.62 15.32
N ASP A 2 3.43 2.24 14.57
CA ASP A 2 4.36 1.21 15.03
C ASP A 2 5.07 1.70 16.30
N GLU A 3 5.26 0.80 17.28
CA GLU A 3 5.88 1.15 18.58
C GLU A 3 7.27 1.79 18.41
N LYS A 4 7.96 1.47 17.33
CA LYS A 4 9.28 2.00 16.97
C LYS A 4 9.27 3.47 16.57
N GLU A 5 8.11 4.03 16.24
CA GLU A 5 7.94 5.43 15.83
C GLU A 5 7.42 6.32 16.96
N LEU A 6 7.21 5.76 18.15
CA LEU A 6 6.82 6.52 19.32
C LEU A 6 8.02 7.33 19.85
N GLY A 7 7.74 8.53 20.35
CA GLY A 7 8.73 9.35 21.05
C GLY A 7 9.01 8.81 22.45
N GLU A 8 9.81 9.56 23.22
CA GLU A 8 10.11 9.23 24.60
C GLU A 8 8.84 8.95 25.43
N ASN A 9 8.91 7.98 26.33
CA ASN A 9 7.78 7.56 27.18
C ASN A 9 6.52 7.11 26.42
N ASN A 10 6.67 6.52 25.23
CA ASN A 10 5.55 6.09 24.37
C ASN A 10 4.60 7.22 23.97
N CYS A 11 5.12 8.43 23.83
CA CYS A 11 4.34 9.60 23.45
C CYS A 11 4.27 9.75 21.93
N CYS A 12 3.14 10.31 21.46
CA CYS A 12 3.01 10.75 20.08
C CYS A 12 4.04 11.86 19.80
N PRO A 13 4.88 11.76 18.74
CA PRO A 13 5.93 12.74 18.47
C PRO A 13 5.39 14.14 18.11
N VAL A 14 4.13 14.23 17.69
CA VAL A 14 3.47 15.49 17.30
C VAL A 14 2.78 16.15 18.49
N HIS A 15 1.96 15.38 19.21
CA HIS A 15 1.09 15.92 20.27
C HIS A 15 1.72 15.82 21.66
N LEU A 16 2.85 15.11 21.81
CA LEU A 16 3.57 14.88 23.07
C LEU A 16 2.69 14.29 24.18
N LYS A 17 1.67 13.52 23.79
CA LYS A 17 0.74 12.83 24.69
C LYS A 17 1.01 11.32 24.65
N PRO A 18 0.85 10.61 25.79
CA PRO A 18 0.97 9.16 25.82
C PRO A 18 0.02 8.50 24.83
N CYS A 19 0.54 7.60 24.01
CA CYS A 19 -0.26 6.80 23.10
C CYS A 19 -1.00 5.70 23.86
N VAL A 20 -2.21 5.39 23.39
CA VAL A 20 -3.00 4.27 23.90
C VAL A 20 -3.15 3.20 22.83
N PRO A 21 -3.04 1.90 23.17
CA PRO A 21 -3.22 0.84 22.20
C PRO A 21 -4.66 0.85 21.70
N ARG A 22 -4.82 0.67 20.38
CA ARG A 22 -6.11 0.56 19.70
C ARG A 22 -6.10 -0.65 18.79
N LYS A 23 -7.28 -1.27 18.63
CA LYS A 23 -7.52 -2.36 17.69
C LYS A 23 -8.61 -1.92 16.73
N GLU A 24 -8.38 -2.16 15.45
CA GLU A 24 -9.29 -1.82 14.37
C GLU A 24 -9.39 -3.03 13.44
N ASP A 25 -10.61 -3.36 13.02
CA ASP A 25 -10.82 -4.34 11.97
C ASP A 25 -10.59 -3.64 10.64
N ASN A 26 -9.65 -4.15 9.84
CA ASN A 26 -9.31 -3.59 8.54
C ASN A 26 -9.19 -4.73 7.50
N TYR A 27 -9.37 -4.39 6.22
CA TYR A 27 -9.03 -5.27 5.12
C TYR A 27 -7.52 -5.27 4.89
N PHE A 28 -6.97 -6.45 4.60
CA PHE A 28 -5.55 -6.65 4.33
C PHE A 28 -5.33 -7.10 2.89
N PHE A 29 -4.30 -6.55 2.25
CA PHE A 29 -3.79 -7.09 1.00
C PHE A 29 -2.78 -8.19 1.29
N ALA A 30 -2.99 -9.34 0.66
CA ALA A 30 -2.19 -10.54 0.83
C ALA A 30 -0.85 -10.45 0.07
N LEU A 31 -0.05 -9.41 0.35
CA LEU A 31 1.24 -9.15 -0.30
C LEU A 31 2.19 -10.35 -0.16
N SER A 32 2.11 -11.09 0.94
CA SER A 32 2.89 -12.31 1.16
C SER A 32 2.75 -13.33 0.03
N LYS A 33 1.59 -13.40 -0.64
CA LYS A 33 1.35 -14.31 -1.78
C LYS A 33 2.13 -13.93 -3.04
N TYR A 34 2.68 -12.73 -3.10
CA TYR A 34 3.41 -12.21 -4.26
C TYR A 34 4.93 -12.29 -4.12
N GLN A 35 5.45 -12.86 -3.02
CA GLN A 35 6.88 -13.04 -2.75
C GLN A 35 7.67 -13.51 -3.98
N HIS A 36 7.42 -14.74 -4.44
CA HIS A 36 8.15 -15.35 -5.54
C HIS A 36 7.99 -14.58 -6.85
N LYS A 37 6.77 -14.06 -7.13
CA LYS A 37 6.50 -13.31 -8.36
C LYS A 37 7.32 -12.03 -8.44
N LEU A 38 7.47 -11.32 -7.32
CA LEU A 38 8.25 -10.09 -7.26
C LEU A 38 9.76 -10.38 -7.34
N GLU A 39 10.24 -11.43 -6.69
CA GLU A 39 11.65 -11.86 -6.81
C GLU A 39 12.01 -12.21 -8.26
N GLU A 40 11.14 -12.97 -8.93
CA GLU A 40 11.31 -13.36 -10.33
C GLU A 40 11.26 -12.15 -11.27
N LEU A 41 10.29 -11.24 -11.07
CA LEU A 41 10.16 -10.01 -11.86
C LEU A 41 11.45 -9.18 -11.81
N LEU A 42 11.98 -8.94 -10.61
CA LEU A 42 13.15 -8.09 -10.43
C LEU A 42 14.43 -8.76 -10.96
N THR A 43 14.58 -10.07 -10.76
CA THR A 43 15.74 -10.83 -11.26
C THR A 43 15.75 -10.90 -12.80
N SER A 44 14.59 -11.07 -13.42
CA SER A 44 14.46 -11.13 -14.89
C SER A 44 14.51 -9.75 -15.56
N ASN A 45 14.28 -8.67 -14.81
CA ASN A 45 14.23 -7.30 -15.33
C ASN A 45 15.13 -6.35 -14.53
N PRO A 46 16.47 -6.38 -14.73
CA PRO A 46 17.43 -5.58 -13.95
C PRO A 46 17.29 -4.07 -14.15
N ASN A 47 16.47 -3.63 -15.10
CA ASN A 47 16.17 -2.24 -15.39
C ASN A 47 14.84 -1.75 -14.82
N PHE A 48 14.08 -2.61 -14.15
CA PHE A 48 12.74 -2.29 -13.65
C PHE A 48 12.75 -1.21 -12.55
N VAL A 49 13.77 -1.25 -11.68
CA VAL A 49 14.02 -0.21 -10.67
C VAL A 49 15.34 0.47 -10.98
N ARG A 50 15.34 1.80 -11.01
CA ARG A 50 16.54 2.61 -11.29
C ARG A 50 16.71 3.71 -10.24
N PRO A 51 17.95 4.06 -9.86
CA PRO A 51 19.23 3.43 -10.27
C PRO A 51 19.45 2.05 -9.61
N SER A 52 20.46 1.29 -10.06
CA SER A 52 20.69 -0.11 -9.64
C SER A 52 20.87 -0.32 -8.13
N HIS A 53 21.40 0.65 -7.39
CA HIS A 53 21.50 0.53 -5.93
C HIS A 53 20.11 0.49 -5.25
N ARG A 54 19.10 1.18 -5.80
CA ARG A 54 17.73 1.11 -5.30
C ARG A 54 17.09 -0.24 -5.60
N LEU A 55 17.42 -0.84 -6.74
CA LEU A 55 17.00 -2.22 -7.03
C LEU A 55 17.52 -3.18 -5.96
N HIS A 56 18.81 -3.10 -5.61
CA HIS A 56 19.38 -3.95 -4.56
C HIS A 56 18.73 -3.75 -3.19
N GLU A 57 18.38 -2.51 -2.82
CA GLU A 57 17.62 -2.22 -1.59
C GLU A 57 16.24 -2.91 -1.60
N VAL A 58 15.50 -2.78 -2.71
CA VAL A 58 14.17 -3.39 -2.88
C VAL A 58 14.25 -4.91 -2.87
N GLU A 59 15.23 -5.50 -3.57
CA GLU A 59 15.46 -6.94 -3.56
C GLU A 59 15.80 -7.45 -2.16
N GLY A 60 16.64 -6.72 -1.42
CA GLY A 60 16.97 -7.06 -0.03
C GLY A 60 15.74 -7.04 0.87
N TRP A 61 14.89 -6.03 0.71
CA TRP A 61 13.62 -5.94 1.44
C TRP A 61 12.67 -7.09 1.10
N ILE A 62 12.49 -7.41 -0.18
CA ILE A 62 11.63 -8.54 -0.60
C ILE A 62 12.19 -9.85 -0.02
N LYS A 63 13.48 -10.12 -0.16
CA LYS A 63 14.14 -11.34 0.38
C LYS A 63 14.03 -11.47 1.90
N SER A 64 13.80 -10.37 2.63
CA SER A 64 13.56 -10.40 4.08
C SER A 64 12.19 -10.98 4.47
N GLY A 65 11.30 -11.18 3.49
CA GLY A 65 9.97 -11.77 3.66
C GLY A 65 8.87 -10.71 3.67
N LEU A 66 7.95 -10.82 2.70
CA LEU A 66 6.81 -9.92 2.57
C LEU A 66 5.70 -10.29 3.56
N ARG A 67 5.18 -9.27 4.23
CA ARG A 67 4.04 -9.37 5.13
C ARG A 67 2.81 -8.73 4.51
N ASP A 68 1.65 -9.26 4.86
CA ASP A 68 0.38 -8.64 4.51
C ASP A 68 0.26 -7.27 5.18
N PHE A 69 -0.37 -6.33 4.51
CA PHE A 69 -0.55 -4.97 5.03
C PHE A 69 -1.98 -4.49 4.89
N SER A 70 -2.38 -3.63 5.82
CA SER A 70 -3.73 -3.07 5.88
C SER A 70 -3.95 -2.12 4.70
N ILE A 71 -5.05 -2.31 3.97
CA ILE A 71 -5.46 -1.48 2.83
C ILE A 71 -6.74 -0.69 3.09
N SER A 72 -7.35 -0.85 4.27
CA SER A 72 -8.45 0.00 4.72
C SER A 72 -8.22 0.51 6.13
N ARG A 73 -9.08 1.46 6.54
CA ARG A 73 -9.17 2.01 7.89
C ARG A 73 -10.63 2.15 8.29
N ALA A 74 -10.95 1.73 9.50
CA ALA A 74 -12.19 2.09 10.16
C ALA A 74 -12.16 3.58 10.59
N SER A 75 -13.31 4.23 10.64
CA SER A 75 -13.49 5.57 11.25
C SER A 75 -12.73 6.73 10.57
N VAL A 76 -12.45 6.62 9.27
CA VAL A 76 -11.94 7.73 8.45
C VAL A 76 -13.05 8.17 7.51
N GLU A 77 -13.61 9.35 7.72
CA GLU A 77 -14.72 9.86 6.89
C GLU A 77 -14.26 10.33 5.50
N TRP A 78 -13.01 10.76 5.37
CA TRP A 78 -12.46 11.30 4.13
C TRP A 78 -11.65 10.26 3.35
N GLY A 79 -12.17 9.85 2.18
CA GLY A 79 -11.49 8.95 1.25
C GLY A 79 -12.48 8.16 0.41
N ILE A 80 -11.99 7.13 -0.29
CA ILE A 80 -12.82 6.25 -1.11
C ILE A 80 -13.36 5.11 -0.23
N PRO A 81 -14.69 4.88 -0.15
CA PRO A 81 -15.24 3.77 0.62
C PRO A 81 -14.86 2.42 -0.02
N VAL A 82 -14.64 1.40 0.81
CA VAL A 82 -14.44 0.04 0.32
C VAL A 82 -15.73 -0.42 -0.38
N PRO A 83 -15.65 -1.02 -1.58
CA PRO A 83 -16.83 -1.53 -2.27
C PRO A 83 -17.60 -2.52 -1.39
N ASN A 84 -18.92 -2.31 -1.27
CA ASN A 84 -19.82 -3.10 -0.43
C ASN A 84 -19.60 -2.98 1.09
N ASP A 85 -18.71 -2.10 1.56
CA ASP A 85 -18.50 -1.82 2.99
C ASP A 85 -18.16 -0.34 3.23
N THR A 86 -19.19 0.49 3.33
CA THR A 86 -19.05 1.94 3.50
C THR A 86 -18.56 2.36 4.89
N LYS A 87 -18.36 1.42 5.83
CA LYS A 87 -17.76 1.71 7.15
C LYS A 87 -16.24 1.72 7.11
N GLN A 88 -15.67 1.24 6.01
CA GLN A 88 -14.24 1.13 5.77
C GLN A 88 -13.86 2.06 4.64
N THR A 89 -12.77 2.78 4.82
CA THR A 89 -12.21 3.70 3.83
C THR A 89 -10.88 3.15 3.35
N ILE A 90 -10.65 3.16 2.04
CA ILE A 90 -9.41 2.69 1.43
C ILE A 90 -8.25 3.55 1.96
N TYR A 91 -7.15 2.90 2.31
CA TYR A 91 -5.96 3.57 2.82
C TYR A 91 -5.29 4.41 1.73
N VAL A 92 -4.88 5.62 2.07
CA VAL A 92 -4.39 6.65 1.13
C VAL A 92 -3.25 6.23 0.21
N TRP A 93 -2.38 5.31 0.63
CA TRP A 93 -1.31 4.83 -0.24
C TRP A 93 -1.78 3.74 -1.22
N PHE A 94 -2.89 3.08 -0.92
CA PHE A 94 -3.49 2.11 -1.81
C PHE A 94 -4.30 2.80 -2.91
N ASP A 95 -5.10 3.82 -2.59
CA ASP A 95 -5.88 4.54 -3.61
C ASP A 95 -5.01 5.47 -4.48
N ALA A 96 -4.01 6.14 -3.93
CA ALA A 96 -3.15 7.05 -4.68
C ALA A 96 -2.42 6.36 -5.84
N LEU A 97 -2.03 5.09 -5.66
CA LEU A 97 -1.40 4.28 -6.73
C LEU A 97 -2.36 4.01 -7.89
N LEU A 98 -3.67 3.88 -7.61
CA LEU A 98 -4.68 3.72 -8.66
C LEU A 98 -4.81 4.99 -9.51
N GLY A 99 -4.34 6.15 -9.02
CA GLY A 99 -4.25 7.40 -9.78
C GLY A 99 -3.47 7.26 -11.09
N TYR A 100 -2.41 6.44 -11.10
CA TYR A 100 -1.63 6.16 -12.33
C TYR A 100 -2.45 5.39 -13.37
N LEU A 101 -3.36 4.53 -12.93
CA LEU A 101 -4.25 3.77 -13.81
C LEU A 101 -5.40 4.65 -14.29
N SER A 102 -6.06 5.38 -13.38
CA SER A 102 -7.21 6.20 -13.71
C SER A 102 -6.87 7.36 -14.65
N ALA A 103 -5.67 7.94 -14.53
CA ALA A 103 -5.21 9.00 -15.43
C ALA A 103 -5.02 8.53 -16.89
N SER A 104 -4.96 7.21 -17.12
CA SER A 104 -4.82 6.62 -18.45
C SER A 104 -6.17 6.28 -19.10
N LEU A 105 -7.29 6.53 -18.40
CA LEU A 105 -8.65 6.29 -18.90
C LEU A 105 -9.20 7.54 -19.60
N ASP A 106 -10.00 7.34 -20.65
CA ASP A 106 -10.67 8.44 -21.34
C ASP A 106 -11.97 8.85 -20.62
N ASP A 107 -12.35 10.12 -20.79
CA ASP A 107 -13.59 10.66 -20.22
C ASP A 107 -14.82 9.88 -20.73
N GLY A 108 -15.59 9.31 -19.80
CA GLY A 108 -16.82 8.58 -20.10
C GLY A 108 -16.65 7.07 -20.33
N GLU A 109 -15.42 6.54 -20.28
CA GLU A 109 -15.21 5.09 -20.29
C GLU A 109 -15.47 4.47 -18.91
N GLN A 110 -16.08 3.28 -18.92
CA GLN A 110 -16.24 2.51 -17.70
C GLN A 110 -14.86 1.97 -17.28
N ALA A 111 -14.38 2.31 -16.08
CA ALA A 111 -13.09 1.82 -15.61
C ALA A 111 -13.11 0.30 -15.37
N SER A 112 -12.26 -0.46 -16.07
CA SER A 112 -12.03 -1.88 -15.79
C SER A 112 -10.54 -2.21 -15.71
N LEU A 113 -10.21 -3.26 -14.96
CA LEU A 113 -8.83 -3.76 -14.86
C LEU A 113 -8.28 -4.16 -16.22
N GLN A 114 -9.11 -4.76 -17.09
CA GLN A 114 -8.69 -5.20 -18.41
C GLN A 114 -8.26 -4.01 -19.27
N GLN A 115 -9.06 -2.94 -19.31
CA GLN A 115 -8.70 -1.73 -20.07
C GLN A 115 -7.45 -1.03 -19.53
N ALA A 116 -7.27 -1.02 -18.20
CA ALA A 116 -6.07 -0.44 -17.60
C ALA A 116 -4.80 -1.25 -17.94
N VAL A 117 -4.90 -2.58 -18.03
CA VAL A 117 -3.79 -3.47 -18.42
C VAL A 117 -3.50 -3.38 -19.92
N ASP A 118 -4.51 -3.33 -20.78
CA ASP A 118 -4.32 -3.31 -22.24
C ASP A 118 -3.65 -2.01 -22.74
N ARG A 119 -3.66 -0.94 -21.94
CA ARG A 119 -3.07 0.37 -22.26
C ARG A 119 -1.64 0.56 -21.73
N GLY A 120 -1.12 -0.37 -20.91
CA GLY A 120 0.22 -0.33 -20.30
C GLY A 120 1.12 -1.47 -20.74
#